data_AF-A0A9X5U0Z3-F1
#
_entry.id   AF-A0A9X5U0Z3-F1
#
_cell.length_a   1.000
_cell.length_b   1.000
_cell.length_c   1.000
_cell.angle_alpha   90.00
_cell.angle_beta   90.00
_cell.angle_gamma   90.00
#
_symmetry.space_group_name_H-M   'P 1'
#
loop_
_entity.id
_entity.type
_entity.pdbx_description
1 polymer ?
#
loop_
_entity_poly.entity_id
_entity_poly.type
_entity_poly.pdbx_seq_one_letter_code
_entity_poly.pdbx_strand_id
1 'polypeptide(L)'
;MLKGFKEFISRGNVVELAVGVIIGAAFKNIVDALVDGIINPLIAAVIGKPDFSDAFILTLNGTDMKFGLLITAVINFILMAFAIYFCIVVPMNALNARRKKAEELAEEEASDEVKLLTEIRDALAQGTPRH
;
A
#
# COMPACT_ATOMS: atom_id res chain seq x y z
N MET A 1 -13.84 -24.51 25.52
CA MET A 1 -13.84 -23.08 25.08
C MET A 1 -12.43 -22.54 24.87
N LEU A 2 -11.60 -22.37 25.91
CA LEU A 2 -10.23 -21.81 25.78
C LEU A 2 -9.28 -22.59 24.84
N LYS A 3 -9.31 -23.93 24.84
CA LYS A 3 -8.53 -24.74 23.88
C LYS A 3 -8.97 -24.49 22.43
N GLY A 4 -10.27 -24.53 22.16
CA GLY A 4 -10.83 -24.27 20.81
C GLY A 4 -10.61 -22.84 20.34
N PHE A 5 -10.63 -21.85 21.25
CA PHE A 5 -10.27 -20.48 20.93
C PHE A 5 -8.79 -20.35 20.57
N LYS A 6 -7.89 -20.95 21.36
CA LYS A 6 -6.45 -21.01 21.03
C LYS A 6 -6.23 -21.65 19.66
N GLU A 7 -6.94 -22.73 19.36
CA GLU A 7 -6.79 -23.45 18.09
C GLU A 7 -7.36 -22.68 16.89
N PHE A 8 -8.37 -21.83 17.11
CA PHE A 8 -8.90 -20.90 16.11
C PHE A 8 -7.94 -19.75 15.80
N ILE A 9 -7.41 -19.06 16.82
CA ILE A 9 -6.41 -18.00 16.64
C ILE A 9 -5.05 -18.54 16.21
N SER A 10 -4.73 -19.82 16.44
CA SER A 10 -3.49 -20.42 15.93
C SER A 10 -3.54 -20.68 14.43
N ARG A 11 -4.67 -20.45 13.76
CA ARG A 11 -4.77 -20.51 12.29
C ARG A 11 -4.08 -19.29 11.70
N GLY A 12 -2.98 -19.49 10.97
CA GLY A 12 -2.18 -18.40 10.38
C GLY A 12 -3.01 -17.36 9.60
N ASN A 13 -3.95 -17.81 8.77
CA ASN A 13 -4.84 -16.94 7.99
C ASN A 13 -5.70 -15.98 8.85
N VAL A 14 -6.09 -16.38 10.07
CA VAL A 14 -6.89 -15.53 10.97
C VAL A 14 -6.01 -14.44 11.61
N VAL A 15 -4.78 -14.81 11.99
CA VAL A 15 -3.82 -13.86 12.57
C VAL A 15 -3.40 -12.84 11.53
N GLU A 16 -3.06 -13.27 10.32
CA GLU A 16 -2.68 -12.39 9.21
C GLU A 16 -3.80 -11.39 8.87
N LEU A 17 -5.05 -11.87 8.79
CA LEU A 17 -6.20 -11.01 8.54
C LEU A 17 -6.42 -10.02 9.69
N ALA A 18 -6.35 -10.47 10.95
CA ALA A 18 -6.52 -9.61 12.11
C ALA A 18 -5.43 -8.52 12.17
N VAL A 19 -4.17 -8.88 11.93
CA VAL A 19 -3.05 -7.94 11.88
C VAL A 19 -3.25 -6.94 10.75
N GLY A 20 -3.65 -7.39 9.56
CA GLY A 20 -3.94 -6.50 8.43
C GLY A 20 -5.02 -5.46 8.74
N VAL A 21 -6.12 -5.86 9.38
CA VAL A 21 -7.21 -4.95 9.76
C VAL A 21 -6.75 -3.93 10.80
N ILE A 22 -6.01 -4.36 11.83
CA ILE A 22 -5.52 -3.47 12.90
C ILE A 22 -4.52 -2.46 12.33
N ILE A 23 -3.59 -2.89 11.50
CA ILE A 23 -2.61 -2.00 10.85
C ILE A 23 -3.32 -1.02 9.92
N GLY A 24 -4.30 -1.49 9.14
CA GLY A 24 -5.10 -0.64 8.26
C GLY A 24 -5.84 0.46 9.03
N ALA A 25 -6.48 0.11 10.16
CA ALA A 25 -7.15 1.08 11.03
C ALA A 25 -6.17 2.09 11.66
N ALA A 26 -5.01 1.63 12.13
CA ALA A 26 -3.99 2.51 12.70
C ALA A 26 -3.42 3.47 11.64
N PHE A 27 -3.21 2.99 10.41
CA PHE A 27 -2.70 3.83 9.34
C PHE A 27 -3.71 4.88 8.90
N LYS A 28 -5.00 4.54 8.85
CA LYS A 28 -6.07 5.50 8.58
C LYS A 28 -5.96 6.72 9.50
N ASN A 29 -5.72 6.52 10.79
CA ASN A 29 -5.58 7.63 11.75
C ASN A 29 -4.40 8.57 11.41
N ILE A 30 -3.30 8.04 10.87
CA ILE A 30 -2.14 8.85 10.45
C ILE A 30 -2.53 9.70 9.24
N VAL A 31 -3.25 9.12 8.28
CA VAL A 31 -3.72 9.85 7.10
C VAL A 31 -4.78 10.87 7.47
N ASP A 32 -5.72 10.53 8.35
CA ASP A 32 -6.71 11.46 8.90
C ASP A 32 -5.99 12.66 9.55
N ALA A 33 -4.97 12.41 10.39
CA ALA A 33 -4.19 13.48 11.01
C ALA A 33 -3.46 14.38 9.99
N LEU A 34 -2.99 13.82 8.87
CA LEU A 34 -2.39 14.60 7.78
C LEU A 34 -3.44 15.45 7.05
N VAL A 35 -4.59 14.86 6.74
CA VAL A 35 -5.68 15.54 6.03
C VAL A 35 -6.26 16.64 6.91
N ASP A 36 -6.67 16.31 8.13
CA ASP A 36 -7.32 17.24 9.05
C ASP A 36 -6.34 18.26 9.63
N GLY A 37 -5.09 17.88 9.87
CA GLY A 37 -4.10 18.74 10.50
C GLY A 37 -3.30 19.63 9.54
N ILE A 38 -3.17 19.24 8.27
CA ILE A 38 -2.37 19.97 7.28
C ILE A 38 -3.19 20.38 6.07
N ILE A 39 -3.91 19.44 5.44
CA ILE A 39 -4.61 19.72 4.18
C ILE A 39 -5.84 20.61 4.38
N ASN A 40 -6.72 20.29 5.34
CA ASN A 40 -7.94 21.07 5.59
C ASN A 40 -7.62 22.52 6.02
N PRO A 41 -6.62 22.81 6.88
CA PRO A 41 -6.20 24.17 7.16
C PRO A 41 -5.64 24.93 5.95
N LEU A 42 -4.93 24.24 5.05
CA LEU A 42 -4.46 24.86 3.80
C LEU A 42 -5.64 25.21 2.87
N ILE A 43 -6.63 24.32 2.77
CA ILE A 43 -7.87 24.60 2.03
C ILE A 43 -8.61 25.77 2.69
N ALA A 44 -8.69 25.79 4.02
CA ALA A 44 -9.28 26.88 4.80
C ALA A 44 -8.59 28.22 4.55
N ALA A 45 -7.27 28.24 4.46
CA ALA A 45 -6.50 29.46 4.21
C ALA A 45 -6.78 30.05 2.82
N VAL A 46 -7.09 29.22 1.82
CA VAL A 46 -7.36 29.66 0.44
C VAL A 46 -8.84 30.02 0.24
N ILE A 47 -9.75 29.22 0.78
CA ILE A 47 -11.20 29.31 0.52
C ILE A 47 -11.93 30.06 1.65
N GLY A 48 -11.28 30.27 2.79
CA GLY A 48 -11.83 30.90 3.99
C GLY A 48 -12.66 29.97 4.87
N LYS A 49 -12.96 28.75 4.42
CA LYS A 49 -13.66 27.71 5.19
C LYS A 49 -12.88 26.39 5.16
N PRO A 50 -12.77 25.68 6.31
CA PRO A 50 -12.05 24.42 6.39
C PRO A 50 -12.73 23.28 5.64
N ASP A 51 -14.03 23.40 5.40
CA ASP A 51 -14.81 22.44 4.65
C ASP A 51 -15.98 23.10 3.91
N PHE A 52 -16.70 22.29 3.14
CA PHE A 52 -17.91 22.70 2.44
C PHE A 52 -19.18 22.27 3.20
N SER A 53 -19.09 21.90 4.48
CA SER A 53 -20.20 21.27 5.22
C SER A 53 -21.41 22.20 5.37
N ASP A 54 -21.17 23.51 5.43
CA ASP A 54 -22.19 24.55 5.46
C ASP A 54 -22.54 25.12 4.07
N ALA A 55 -22.02 24.53 2.99
CA ALA A 55 -22.46 24.83 1.65
C ALA A 55 -23.75 24.06 1.33
N PHE A 56 -24.68 24.68 0.59
CA PHE A 56 -25.91 24.04 0.12
C PHE A 56 -26.76 23.39 1.25
N ILE A 57 -27.27 24.23 2.16
CA ILE A 57 -28.27 23.83 3.15
C ILE A 57 -29.66 24.02 2.54
N LEU A 58 -30.42 22.92 2.41
CA LEU A 58 -31.82 22.95 2.03
C LEU A 58 -32.68 22.65 3.25
N THR A 59 -33.35 23.67 3.80
CA THR A 59 -34.28 23.48 4.91
C THR A 59 -35.65 23.07 4.35
N LEU A 60 -36.02 21.81 4.56
CA LEU A 60 -37.33 21.25 4.18
C LEU A 60 -38.07 20.86 5.46
N ASN A 61 -39.22 21.48 5.70
CA ASN A 61 -40.12 21.16 6.80
C ASN A 61 -39.46 21.20 8.20
N GLY A 62 -38.56 22.16 8.43
CA GLY A 62 -37.84 22.32 9.71
C GLY A 62 -36.62 21.41 9.88
N THR A 63 -36.26 20.62 8.87
CA THR A 63 -35.05 19.78 8.87
C THR A 63 -34.04 20.33 7.86
N ASP A 64 -32.81 20.55 8.31
CA ASP A 64 -31.71 21.03 7.47
C ASP A 64 -31.03 19.87 6.74
N MET A 65 -31.21 19.79 5.42
CA MET A 65 -30.48 18.87 4.56
C MET A 65 -29.16 19.53 4.13
N LYS A 66 -28.06 19.11 4.76
CA LYS A 66 -26.70 19.64 4.49
C LYS A 66 -26.00 18.85 3.38
N PHE A 67 -26.25 19.20 2.12
CA PHE A 67 -25.58 18.56 0.98
C PHE A 67 -24.07 18.83 0.96
N GLY A 68 -23.65 19.95 1.54
CA GLY A 68 -22.26 20.29 1.76
C GLY A 68 -21.46 19.23 2.51
N LEU A 69 -22.08 18.54 3.49
CA LEU A 69 -21.41 17.48 4.26
C LEU A 69 -21.00 16.30 3.38
N LEU A 70 -21.85 15.94 2.41
CA LEU A 70 -21.54 14.87 1.45
C LEU A 70 -20.38 15.26 0.54
N ILE A 71 -20.37 16.51 0.06
CA ILE A 71 -19.28 17.02 -0.80
C ILE A 71 -17.97 17.04 -0.02
N THR A 72 -17.97 17.53 1.21
CA THR A 72 -16.81 17.47 2.12
C THR A 72 -16.31 16.04 2.28
N ALA A 73 -17.20 15.08 2.56
CA ALA A 73 -16.83 13.69 2.75
C ALA A 73 -16.19 13.07 1.48
N VAL A 74 -16.72 13.40 0.29
CA VAL A 74 -16.15 12.94 -0.98
C VAL A 74 -14.77 13.55 -1.23
N ILE A 75 -14.59 14.84 -0.97
CA ILE A 75 -13.29 15.51 -1.12
C ILE A 75 -12.27 14.89 -0.15
N ASN A 76 -12.63 14.71 1.12
CA ASN A 76 -11.75 14.08 2.11
C ASN A 76 -11.40 12.64 1.74
N PHE A 77 -12.36 11.88 1.21
CA PHE A 77 -12.10 10.54 0.70
C PHE A 77 -11.08 10.53 -0.45
N ILE A 78 -11.21 11.45 -1.41
CA ILE A 78 -10.26 11.58 -2.53
C ILE A 78 -8.88 11.98 -1.98
N LEU A 79 -8.79 12.96 -1.09
CA LEU A 79 -7.53 13.39 -0.48
C LEU A 79 -6.86 12.25 0.29
N MET A 80 -7.62 11.50 1.09
CA MET A 80 -7.14 10.33 1.80
C MET A 80 -6.63 9.24 0.84
N ALA A 81 -7.36 8.96 -0.24
CA ALA A 81 -6.93 8.00 -1.26
C ALA A 81 -5.63 8.45 -1.95
N PHE A 82 -5.50 9.74 -2.27
CA PHE A 82 -4.26 10.32 -2.82
C PHE A 82 -3.09 10.20 -1.84
N ALA A 83 -3.29 10.53 -0.56
CA ALA A 83 -2.28 10.40 0.47
C ALA A 83 -1.82 8.95 0.64
N ILE A 84 -2.75 7.99 0.72
CA ILE A 84 -2.42 6.56 0.79
C ILE A 84 -1.64 6.11 -0.46
N TYR A 85 -2.07 6.54 -1.64
CA TYR A 85 -1.42 6.17 -2.89
C TYR A 85 0.04 6.68 -2.92
N PHE A 86 0.27 7.96 -2.64
CA PHE A 86 1.61 8.54 -2.69
C PHE A 86 2.51 8.08 -1.52
N CYS A 87 1.98 7.94 -0.30
CA CYS A 87 2.79 7.59 0.87
C CYS A 87 3.02 6.09 1.04
N ILE A 88 2.10 5.22 0.58
CA ILE A 88 2.26 3.77 0.68
C ILE A 88 2.48 3.16 -0.70
N VAL A 89 1.54 3.34 -1.62
CA VAL A 89 1.50 2.53 -2.85
C VAL A 89 2.71 2.81 -3.72
N VAL A 90 3.06 4.08 -3.95
CA VAL A 90 4.23 4.47 -4.74
C VAL A 90 5.55 3.91 -4.18
N PRO A 91 5.92 4.09 -2.90
CA PRO A 91 7.16 3.54 -2.37
C PRO A 91 7.14 2.01 -2.31
N MET A 92 6.01 1.39 -1.94
CA MET A 92 5.91 -0.08 -1.98
C MET A 92 6.09 -0.62 -3.40
N ASN A 93 5.47 0.02 -4.40
CA ASN A 93 5.60 -0.41 -5.79
C ASN A 93 7.04 -0.20 -6.30
N ALA A 94 7.69 0.89 -5.92
CA ALA A 94 9.10 1.14 -6.23
C ALA A 94 10.04 0.11 -5.58
N LEU A 95 9.80 -0.27 -4.32
CA LEU A 95 10.57 -1.31 -3.64
C LEU A 95 10.35 -2.69 -4.28
N ASN A 96 9.11 -3.03 -4.61
CA ASN A 96 8.78 -4.29 -5.27
C ASN A 96 9.42 -4.39 -6.67
N ALA A 97 9.43 -3.29 -7.44
CA ALA A 97 10.11 -3.24 -8.73
C ALA A 97 11.62 -3.47 -8.60
N ARG A 98 12.26 -2.95 -7.53
CA ARG A 98 13.68 -3.20 -7.25
C ARG A 98 13.94 -4.66 -6.86
N ARG A 99 13.05 -5.29 -6.09
CA ARG A 99 13.19 -6.72 -5.72
C ARG A 99 13.07 -7.63 -6.93
N LYS A 100 12.06 -7.42 -7.78
CA LYS A 100 11.89 -8.18 -9.03
C LYS A 100 13.09 -8.06 -9.95
N LYS A 101 13.62 -6.84 -10.13
CA LYS A 101 14.83 -6.62 -10.93
C LYS A 101 16.06 -7.33 -10.35
N ALA A 102 16.18 -7.39 -9.02
CA ALA A 102 17.27 -8.12 -8.37
C ALA A 102 17.11 -9.64 -8.53
N GLU A 103 15.88 -10.16 -8.50
CA GLU A 103 15.58 -11.57 -8.77
C GLU A 103 15.86 -11.95 -10.23
N GLU A 104 15.45 -11.13 -11.19
CA GLU A 104 15.73 -11.32 -12.63
C GLU A 104 17.25 -11.33 -12.92
N LEU A 105 18.00 -10.39 -12.34
CA LEU A 105 19.46 -10.36 -12.49
C LEU A 105 20.14 -11.60 -11.87
N ALA A 106 19.66 -12.07 -10.72
CA ALA A 106 20.18 -13.27 -10.08
C ALA A 106 19.88 -14.54 -10.89
N GLU A 107 18.72 -14.60 -11.57
CA GLU A 107 18.34 -15.72 -12.44
C GLU A 107 19.14 -15.71 -13.76
N GLU A 108 19.44 -14.53 -14.30
CA GLU A 108 20.31 -14.36 -15.47
C GLU A 108 21.77 -14.74 -15.16
N GLU A 109 22.32 -14.29 -14.01
CA GLU A 109 23.66 -14.68 -13.54
C GLU A 109 23.78 -16.20 -13.33
N ALA A 110 22.76 -16.83 -12.71
CA ALA A 110 22.73 -18.28 -12.50
C ALA A 110 22.65 -19.04 -13.84
N SER A 111 21.91 -18.54 -14.83
CA SER A 111 21.85 -19.14 -16.17
C SER A 111 23.20 -19.10 -16.87
N ASP A 112 23.91 -17.99 -16.78
CA ASP A 112 25.23 -17.83 -17.42
C ASP A 112 26.30 -18.69 -16.75
N GLU A 113 26.28 -18.83 -15.41
CA GLU A 113 27.15 -19.78 -14.71
C GLU A 113 26.87 -21.23 -15.15
N VAL A 114 25.60 -21.62 -15.28
CA VAL A 114 25.23 -22.96 -15.78
C VAL A 114 25.70 -23.19 -17.22
N LYS A 115 25.64 -22.19 -18.10
CA LYS A 115 26.19 -22.27 -19.47
C LYS A 115 27.71 -22.46 -19.44
N LEU A 116 28.42 -21.64 -18.66
CA LEU A 116 29.88 -21.74 -18.52
C LEU A 116 30.31 -23.11 -17.97
N LEU A 117 29.61 -23.63 -16.96
CA LEU A 117 29.89 -24.96 -16.42
C LEU A 117 29.64 -26.07 -17.45
N THR A 118 28.63 -25.90 -18.31
CA THR A 118 28.35 -26.82 -19.42
C THR A 118 29.47 -26.80 -20.47
N GLU A 119 29.93 -25.61 -20.85
CA GLU A 119 31.07 -25.44 -21.78
C GLU A 119 32.36 -26.03 -21.22
N ILE A 120 32.66 -25.81 -19.93
CA ILE A 120 33.83 -26.40 -19.26
C ILE A 120 33.75 -27.92 -19.23
N ARG A 121 32.57 -28.49 -18.92
CA ARG A 121 32.34 -29.94 -18.96
C ARG A 121 32.64 -30.50 -20.35
N ASP A 122 32.14 -29.84 -21.39
CA ASP A 122 32.29 -30.32 -22.77
C ASP A 122 33.75 -30.16 -23.25
N ALA A 123 34.43 -29.09 -22.87
CA ALA A 123 35.87 -28.89 -23.13
C ALA A 123 36.74 -29.95 -22.42
N LEU A 124 36.41 -30.32 -21.18
CA LEU A 124 37.09 -31.40 -20.45
C LEU A 124 36.80 -32.78 -21.05
N ALA A 125 35.56 -33.01 -21.50
CA ALA A 125 35.17 -34.25 -22.17
C ALA A 125 35.85 -34.43 -23.54
N GLN A 126 36.11 -33.32 -24.26
CA GLN A 126 36.86 -33.33 -25.51
C GLN A 126 38.35 -33.58 -25.32
N GLY A 127 38.86 -33.48 -24.09
CA GLY A 127 40.16 -33.99 -23.68
C GLY A 127 41.34 -33.24 -24.30
N THR A 128 41.96 -32.36 -23.52
CA THR A 128 43.33 -31.91 -23.77
C THR A 128 44.24 -33.15 -23.78
N PRO A 129 44.88 -33.50 -24.91
CA PRO A 129 45.94 -34.50 -24.91
C PRO A 129 47.08 -33.93 -24.05
N ARG A 130 47.28 -34.50 -22.87
CA ARG A 130 48.48 -34.23 -22.08
C ARG A 130 49.66 -34.82 -22.87
N HIS A 131 50.43 -33.94 -23.51
CA HIS A 131 51.78 -34.25 -23.96
C HIS A 131 52.67 -34.61 -22.76
#